data_AF-A0A6V6ZD59-F1
#
_entry.id   AF-A0A6V6ZD59-F1
#
_cell.length_a   1.000
_cell.length_b   1.000
_cell.length_c   1.000
_cell.angle_alpha   90.00
_cell.angle_beta   90.00
_cell.angle_gamma   90.00
#
_symmetry.space_group_name_H-M   'P 1'
#
loop_
_entity.id
_entity.type
_entity.pdbx_description
1 polymer ?
#
loop_
_entity_poly.entity_id
_entity_poly.type
_entity_poly.pdbx_seq_one_letter_code
_entity_poly.pdbx_strand_id
1 'polypeptide(L)'
;MNYTGQKAKLNSTSEEGIILQEINENNTGWKVQFSFENKNLIKRFDFNEITVVEKLNDEILLERLTRNINSEDLDTQIWSSEILCYFIEEYGMDIDKKSLENTIKEMVNKLSVENEYGIEQKLAEGIFEFLWLDNIDKSVEEKLIIKLAKLNKDCLYCYLDEEEYMAIEEVKEFIERKNTEYNTSR
;
A
#
# COMPACT_ATOMS: atom_id res chain seq x y z
N MET A 1 6.98 6.48 11.52
CA MET A 1 5.70 6.05 12.14
C MET A 1 5.98 4.76 12.92
N ASN A 2 5.29 4.48 14.02
CA ASN A 2 5.44 3.20 14.72
C ASN A 2 4.26 2.29 14.35
N TYR A 3 4.51 1.27 13.53
CA TYR A 3 3.52 0.22 13.26
C TYR A 3 3.48 -0.71 14.45
N THR A 4 2.28 -0.98 14.93
CA THR A 4 2.12 -1.66 16.22
C THR A 4 1.78 -3.13 16.06
N GLY A 5 1.21 -3.56 14.92
CA GLY A 5 0.96 -4.98 14.62
C GLY A 5 0.28 -5.71 15.78
N GLN A 6 -0.53 -5.01 16.56
CA GLN A 6 -1.00 -5.47 17.87
C GLN A 6 -2.45 -5.91 17.75
N LYS A 7 -2.74 -7.15 18.16
CA LYS A 7 -4.12 -7.57 18.36
C LYS A 7 -4.69 -6.80 19.55
N ALA A 8 -5.88 -6.26 19.39
CA ALA A 8 -6.53 -5.50 20.44
C ALA A 8 -8.05 -5.60 20.39
N LYS A 9 -8.70 -5.13 21.45
CA LYS A 9 -10.15 -5.12 21.62
C LYS A 9 -10.65 -3.72 21.96
N LEU A 10 -11.80 -3.35 21.41
CA LEU A 10 -12.50 -2.13 21.84
C LEU A 10 -13.12 -2.35 23.23
N ASN A 11 -12.88 -1.43 24.16
CA ASN A 11 -13.36 -1.51 25.54
C ASN A 11 -14.89 -1.42 25.62
N SER A 12 -15.53 -0.69 24.69
CA SER A 12 -16.97 -0.44 24.66
C SER A 12 -17.79 -1.59 24.06
N THR A 13 -17.26 -2.26 23.04
CA THR A 13 -18.01 -3.29 22.27
C THR A 13 -17.40 -4.68 22.35
N SER A 14 -16.19 -4.83 22.89
CA SER A 14 -15.38 -6.05 22.85
C SER A 14 -15.07 -6.56 21.42
N GLU A 15 -15.29 -5.74 20.39
CA GLU A 15 -14.90 -6.09 19.02
C GLU A 15 -13.37 -6.20 18.92
N GLU A 16 -12.90 -7.27 18.27
CA GLU A 16 -11.47 -7.52 18.06
C GLU A 16 -10.98 -6.93 16.73
N GLY A 17 -9.68 -6.67 16.68
CA GLY A 17 -9.01 -6.18 15.49
C GLY A 17 -7.52 -5.98 15.74
N ILE A 18 -6.89 -5.27 14.80
CA ILE A 18 -5.45 -5.01 14.79
C ILE A 18 -5.22 -3.50 14.84
N ILE A 19 -4.36 -3.07 15.75
CA ILE A 19 -3.77 -1.74 15.75
C ILE A 19 -2.72 -1.72 14.64
N LEU A 20 -2.96 -0.93 13.60
CA LEU A 20 -2.06 -0.81 12.45
C LEU A 20 -0.93 0.17 12.77
N GLN A 21 -1.29 1.31 13.37
CA GLN A 21 -0.37 2.40 13.64
C GLN A 21 -0.89 3.29 14.79
N GLU A 22 0.03 3.85 15.56
CA GLU A 22 -0.21 4.98 16.46
C GLU A 22 0.01 6.34 15.76
N ILE A 23 -0.94 7.26 15.94
CA ILE A 23 -0.91 8.60 15.36
C ILE A 23 -1.04 9.63 16.48
N ASN A 24 -0.16 10.64 16.47
CA ASN A 24 -0.35 11.83 17.28
C ASN A 24 -1.01 12.92 16.44
N GLU A 25 -2.30 13.15 16.69
CA GLU A 25 -3.00 14.29 16.09
C GLU A 25 -2.78 15.52 16.98
N ASN A 26 -2.12 16.53 16.43
CA ASN A 26 -1.82 17.78 17.14
C ASN A 26 -3.08 18.29 17.86
N ASN A 27 -3.01 18.37 19.19
CA ASN A 27 -4.04 18.85 20.14
C ASN A 27 -5.17 17.87 20.53
N THR A 28 -5.22 16.64 20.03
CA THR A 28 -6.25 15.65 20.44
C THR A 28 -5.67 14.41 21.15
N GLY A 29 -4.35 14.26 21.16
CA GLY A 29 -3.66 13.17 21.85
C GLY A 29 -3.33 12.00 20.93
N TRP A 30 -2.84 10.91 21.52
CA TRP A 30 -2.48 9.70 20.79
C TRP A 30 -3.72 8.89 20.44
N LYS A 31 -3.90 8.67 19.14
CA LYS A 31 -4.91 7.81 18.56
C LYS A 31 -4.27 6.60 17.91
N VAL A 32 -5.10 5.62 17.60
CA VAL A 32 -4.69 4.47 16.80
C VAL A 32 -5.61 4.24 15.63
N GLN A 33 -5.04 3.76 14.52
CA GLN A 33 -5.80 3.18 13.43
C GLN A 33 -6.04 1.70 13.71
N PHE A 34 -7.30 1.34 13.88
CA PHE A 34 -7.76 0.02 14.24
C PHE A 34 -8.49 -0.63 13.06
N SER A 35 -7.95 -1.73 12.56
CA SER A 35 -8.60 -2.55 11.54
C SER A 35 -9.40 -3.68 12.19
N PHE A 36 -10.69 -3.73 11.92
CA PHE A 36 -11.58 -4.72 12.52
C PHE A 36 -11.31 -6.14 12.00
N GLU A 37 -11.50 -7.14 12.85
CA GLU A 37 -11.31 -8.55 12.50
C GLU A 37 -12.18 -8.95 11.31
N ASN A 38 -13.50 -8.74 11.45
CA ASN A 38 -14.52 -9.25 10.53
C ASN A 38 -15.09 -8.19 9.57
N LYS A 39 -14.48 -7.01 9.50
CA LYS A 39 -14.93 -5.92 8.62
C LYS A 39 -13.74 -5.41 7.83
N ASN A 40 -13.97 -5.12 6.56
CA ASN A 40 -12.97 -4.44 5.74
C ASN A 40 -13.01 -2.94 6.03
N LEU A 41 -12.63 -2.54 7.25
CA LEU A 41 -12.80 -1.18 7.74
C LEU A 41 -11.68 -0.85 8.70
N ILE A 42 -11.14 0.36 8.59
CA ILE A 42 -10.26 0.96 9.59
C ILE A 42 -11.02 2.10 10.26
N LYS A 43 -10.88 2.25 11.57
CA LYS A 43 -11.34 3.42 12.31
C LYS A 43 -10.27 3.93 13.24
N ARG A 44 -10.40 5.19 13.65
CA ARG A 44 -9.54 5.78 14.68
C ARG A 44 -10.21 5.73 16.04
N PHE A 45 -9.43 5.40 17.06
CA PHE A 45 -9.84 5.39 18.46
C PHE A 45 -8.76 6.03 19.32
N ASP A 46 -9.14 6.59 20.45
CA ASP A 46 -8.18 6.99 21.47
C ASP A 46 -7.53 5.72 22.06
N PHE A 47 -6.24 5.79 22.41
CA PHE A 47 -5.53 4.60 22.90
C PHE A 47 -6.17 4.00 24.16
N ASN A 48 -6.80 4.83 25.01
CA ASN A 48 -7.49 4.40 26.23
C ASN A 48 -8.84 3.69 25.96
N GLU A 49 -9.36 3.73 24.73
CA GLU A 49 -10.57 3.00 24.31
C GLU A 49 -10.26 1.56 23.92
N ILE A 50 -8.99 1.17 23.93
CA ILE A 50 -8.52 -0.13 23.44
C ILE A 50 -7.76 -0.87 24.53
N THR A 51 -7.95 -2.19 24.58
CA THR A 51 -7.12 -3.11 25.35
C THR A 51 -6.26 -3.93 24.40
N VAL A 52 -4.94 -3.77 24.49
CA VAL A 52 -3.96 -4.58 23.76
C VAL A 52 -3.96 -6.01 24.32
N VAL A 53 -4.00 -6.99 23.42
CA VAL A 53 -4.03 -8.42 23.76
C VAL A 53 -2.66 -9.04 23.56
N GLU A 54 -2.13 -8.98 22.34
CA GLU A 54 -0.86 -9.60 21.97
C GLU A 54 -0.22 -8.88 20.78
N LYS A 55 1.09 -9.01 20.64
CA LYS A 55 1.79 -8.61 19.41
C LYS A 55 1.65 -9.72 18.37
N LEU A 56 1.25 -9.36 17.16
CA LEU A 56 1.17 -10.26 16.01
C LEU A 56 2.48 -10.19 15.21
N ASN A 57 2.65 -11.15 14.29
CA ASN A 57 3.74 -11.09 13.34
C ASN A 57 3.42 -10.09 12.21
N ASP A 58 4.47 -9.68 11.51
CA ASP A 58 4.38 -8.67 10.45
C ASP A 58 3.63 -9.21 9.21
N GLU A 59 3.63 -10.53 8.99
CA GLU A 59 2.82 -11.20 7.96
C GLU A 59 1.32 -10.95 8.14
N ILE A 60 0.79 -11.08 9.36
CA ILE A 60 -0.64 -10.81 9.63
C ILE A 60 -0.95 -9.33 9.41
N LEU A 61 -0.01 -8.42 9.72
CA LEU A 61 -0.17 -7.00 9.45
C LEU A 61 -0.22 -6.73 7.94
N LEU A 62 0.69 -7.31 7.16
CA LEU A 62 0.69 -7.24 5.69
C LEU A 62 -0.62 -7.73 5.09
N GLU A 63 -1.10 -8.91 5.51
CA GLU A 63 -2.38 -9.47 5.06
C GLU A 63 -3.54 -8.52 5.38
N ARG A 64 -3.54 -7.93 6.58
CA ARG A 64 -4.59 -7.00 7.02
C ARG A 64 -4.61 -5.74 6.17
N LEU A 65 -3.46 -5.15 5.90
CA LEU A 65 -3.31 -3.96 5.06
C LEU A 65 -3.73 -4.25 3.61
N THR A 66 -3.24 -5.37 3.05
CA THR A 66 -3.59 -5.84 1.70
C THR A 66 -5.08 -6.05 1.52
N ARG A 67 -5.77 -6.56 2.55
CA ARG A 67 -7.23 -6.65 2.54
C ARG A 67 -7.89 -5.26 2.53
N ASN A 68 -7.37 -4.34 3.34
CA ASN A 68 -7.96 -3.02 3.56
C ASN A 68 -7.89 -2.05 2.38
N ILE A 69 -6.92 -2.20 1.46
CA ILE A 69 -6.89 -1.38 0.23
C ILE A 69 -8.10 -1.63 -0.67
N ASN A 70 -8.81 -2.75 -0.48
CA ASN A 70 -10.02 -3.12 -1.21
C ASN A 70 -11.31 -2.78 -0.45
N SER A 71 -11.26 -1.90 0.56
CA SER A 71 -12.44 -1.44 1.28
C SER A 71 -13.37 -0.62 0.39
N GLU A 72 -14.67 -0.62 0.70
CA GLU A 72 -15.64 0.31 0.11
C GLU A 72 -15.57 1.72 0.76
N ASP A 73 -14.96 1.81 1.94
CA ASP A 73 -14.76 3.04 2.69
C ASP A 73 -13.49 3.76 2.23
N LEU A 74 -13.61 5.03 1.84
CA LEU A 74 -12.51 5.79 1.25
C LEU A 74 -11.37 6.03 2.25
N ASP A 75 -11.69 6.42 3.47
CA ASP A 75 -10.69 6.68 4.51
C ASP A 75 -9.87 5.41 4.81
N THR A 76 -10.52 4.25 4.85
CA THR A 76 -9.87 2.95 4.98
C THR A 76 -8.89 2.69 3.84
N GLN A 77 -9.26 2.98 2.60
CA GLN A 77 -8.38 2.79 1.44
C GLN A 77 -7.17 3.74 1.48
N ILE A 78 -7.39 5.01 1.81
CA ILE A 78 -6.33 6.01 1.98
C ILE A 78 -5.35 5.55 3.05
N TRP A 79 -5.83 5.23 4.25
CA TRP A 79 -4.96 4.84 5.35
C TRP A 79 -4.23 3.52 5.07
N SER A 80 -4.91 2.52 4.54
CA SER A 80 -4.28 1.23 4.28
C SER A 80 -3.25 1.29 3.16
N SER A 81 -3.49 2.06 2.09
CA SER A 81 -2.50 2.24 1.01
C SER A 81 -1.25 2.98 1.50
N GLU A 82 -1.43 4.04 2.30
CA GLU A 82 -0.33 4.77 2.91
C GLU A 82 0.50 3.89 3.86
N ILE A 83 -0.16 3.21 4.81
CA ILE A 83 0.51 2.34 5.77
C ILE A 83 1.21 1.17 5.05
N LEU A 84 0.57 0.60 4.03
CA LEU A 84 1.13 -0.52 3.26
C LEU A 84 2.40 -0.13 2.50
N CYS A 85 2.42 1.05 1.87
CA CYS A 85 3.59 1.57 1.18
C CYS A 85 4.80 1.63 2.13
N TYR A 86 4.66 2.31 3.26
CA TYR A 86 5.73 2.42 4.24
C TYR A 86 6.07 1.09 4.92
N PHE A 87 5.10 0.19 5.10
CA PHE A 87 5.38 -1.14 5.64
C PHE A 87 6.31 -1.93 4.71
N ILE A 88 6.09 -1.86 3.40
CA ILE A 88 6.94 -2.52 2.41
C ILE A 88 8.35 -1.92 2.41
N GLU A 89 8.47 -0.59 2.44
CA GLU A 89 9.76 0.13 2.52
C GLU A 89 10.58 -0.32 3.74
N GLU A 90 9.95 -0.34 4.92
CA GLU A 90 10.66 -0.53 6.20
C GLU A 90 10.85 -2.01 6.58
N TYR A 91 9.87 -2.88 6.26
CA TYR A 91 9.84 -4.28 6.72
C TYR A 91 9.86 -5.29 5.58
N GLY A 92 9.77 -4.86 4.33
CA GLY A 92 9.66 -5.78 3.18
C GLY A 92 10.82 -6.76 3.07
N MET A 93 12.02 -6.42 3.51
CA MET A 93 13.16 -7.37 3.49
C MET A 93 12.98 -8.58 4.41
N ASP A 94 12.19 -8.46 5.48
CA ASP A 94 12.01 -9.49 6.50
C ASP A 94 10.77 -10.38 6.26
N ILE A 95 9.97 -10.05 5.26
CA ILE A 95 8.71 -10.74 4.91
C ILE A 95 8.99 -11.86 3.91
N ASP A 96 8.24 -12.96 4.00
CA ASP A 96 8.32 -14.04 3.02
C ASP A 96 8.02 -13.51 1.60
N LYS A 97 8.92 -13.84 0.67
CA LYS A 97 8.84 -13.39 -0.72
C LYS A 97 7.47 -13.68 -1.36
N LYS A 98 6.87 -14.84 -1.08
CA LYS A 98 5.59 -15.21 -1.67
C LYS A 98 4.45 -14.36 -1.10
N SER A 99 4.50 -14.01 0.18
CA SER A 99 3.55 -13.07 0.79
C SER A 99 3.63 -11.70 0.12
N LEU A 100 4.83 -11.15 -0.06
CA LEU A 100 5.02 -9.88 -0.78
C LEU A 100 4.52 -9.95 -2.22
N GLU A 101 4.88 -10.98 -2.98
CA GLU A 101 4.44 -11.14 -4.37
C GLU A 101 2.90 -11.19 -4.47
N ASN A 102 2.23 -11.84 -3.51
CA ASN A 102 0.77 -11.84 -3.45
C ASN A 102 0.21 -10.44 -3.13
N THR A 103 0.80 -9.73 -2.18
CA THR A 103 0.40 -8.35 -1.86
C THR A 103 0.57 -7.42 -3.05
N ILE A 104 1.70 -7.48 -3.76
CA ILE A 104 1.96 -6.69 -4.95
C ILE A 104 0.95 -7.00 -6.05
N LYS A 105 0.59 -8.27 -6.24
CA LYS A 105 -0.47 -8.63 -7.18
C LYS A 105 -1.80 -7.94 -6.84
N GLU A 106 -2.18 -7.92 -5.57
CA GLU A 106 -3.39 -7.23 -5.11
C GLU A 106 -3.30 -5.71 -5.27
N MET A 107 -2.15 -5.10 -4.96
CA MET A 107 -1.91 -3.67 -5.17
C MET A 107 -2.02 -3.29 -6.65
N VAL A 108 -1.45 -4.08 -7.56
CA VAL A 108 -1.57 -3.85 -9.01
C VAL A 108 -3.02 -3.98 -9.47
N ASN A 109 -3.76 -4.99 -8.96
CA ASN A 109 -5.17 -5.15 -9.29
C ASN A 109 -5.98 -3.94 -8.83
N LYS A 110 -5.74 -3.46 -7.60
CA LYS A 110 -6.40 -2.27 -7.06
C LYS A 110 -6.03 -1.02 -7.87
N LEU A 111 -4.75 -0.80 -8.16
CA LEU A 111 -4.26 0.33 -8.97
C LEU A 111 -4.91 0.37 -10.36
N SER A 112 -5.21 -0.80 -10.95
CA SER A 112 -5.84 -0.86 -12.28
C SER A 112 -7.25 -0.26 -12.35
N VAL A 113 -7.95 -0.15 -11.22
CA VAL A 113 -9.34 0.37 -11.13
C VAL A 113 -9.49 1.60 -10.24
N GLU A 114 -8.46 1.96 -9.48
CA GLU A 114 -8.47 3.16 -8.64
C GLU A 114 -8.52 4.44 -9.48
N ASN A 115 -9.11 5.51 -8.96
CA ASN A 115 -9.10 6.85 -9.58
C ASN A 115 -8.88 7.98 -8.56
N GLU A 116 -8.79 7.67 -7.27
CA GLU A 116 -8.36 8.62 -6.25
C GLU A 116 -6.83 8.75 -6.29
N TYR A 117 -6.35 9.94 -6.63
CA TYR A 117 -4.94 10.20 -6.93
C TYR A 117 -4.00 9.85 -5.76
N GLY A 118 -4.40 10.16 -4.52
CA GLY A 118 -3.59 9.85 -3.34
C GLY A 118 -3.41 8.34 -3.14
N ILE A 119 -4.47 7.57 -3.33
CA ILE A 119 -4.42 6.10 -3.28
C ILE A 119 -3.59 5.56 -4.45
N GLU A 120 -3.80 6.05 -5.68
CA GLU A 120 -3.01 5.62 -6.85
C GLU A 120 -1.52 5.83 -6.61
N GLN A 121 -1.14 7.01 -6.14
CA GLN A 121 0.24 7.35 -5.85
C GLN A 121 0.84 6.42 -4.79
N LYS A 122 0.14 6.17 -3.67
CA LYS A 122 0.66 5.29 -2.62
C LYS A 122 0.74 3.83 -3.01
N LEU A 123 -0.17 3.34 -3.86
CA LEU A 123 -0.06 2.01 -4.43
C LEU A 123 1.12 1.89 -5.39
N ALA A 124 1.32 2.89 -6.26
CA ALA A 124 2.47 2.93 -7.15
C ALA A 124 3.79 2.97 -6.36
N GLU A 125 3.93 3.90 -5.40
CA GLU A 125 5.08 4.00 -4.50
C GLU A 125 5.39 2.65 -3.86
N GLY A 126 4.44 2.02 -3.17
CA GLY A 126 4.68 0.75 -2.49
C GLY A 126 5.03 -0.42 -3.43
N ILE A 127 4.57 -0.40 -4.69
CA ILE A 127 4.99 -1.39 -5.70
C ILE A 127 6.47 -1.19 -6.07
N PHE A 128 6.91 0.06 -6.22
CA PHE A 128 8.31 0.37 -6.53
C PHE A 128 9.22 0.18 -5.32
N GLU A 129 8.76 0.44 -4.09
CA GLU A 129 9.49 0.06 -2.88
C GLU A 129 9.80 -1.44 -2.86
N PHE A 130 8.83 -2.29 -3.24
CA PHE A 130 9.08 -3.73 -3.37
C PHE A 130 10.09 -4.07 -4.48
N LEU A 131 10.04 -3.39 -5.63
CA LEU A 131 11.00 -3.61 -6.71
C LEU A 131 12.42 -3.25 -6.26
N TRP A 132 12.58 -2.15 -5.53
CA TRP A 132 13.85 -1.69 -5.00
C TRP A 132 14.42 -2.54 -3.85
N LEU A 133 13.63 -3.47 -3.28
CA LEU A 133 14.19 -4.49 -2.40
C LEU A 133 15.15 -5.45 -3.12
N ASP A 134 15.16 -5.48 -4.46
CA ASP A 134 16.02 -6.34 -5.31
C ASP A 134 15.94 -7.84 -4.95
N ASN A 135 14.78 -8.27 -4.45
CA ASN A 135 14.51 -9.64 -4.01
C ASN A 135 13.64 -10.42 -5.01
N ILE A 136 13.34 -9.84 -6.17
CA ILE A 136 12.53 -10.43 -7.24
C ILE A 136 13.41 -10.98 -8.36
N ASP A 137 12.93 -12.01 -9.07
CA ASP A 137 13.64 -12.48 -10.27
C ASP A 137 13.44 -11.48 -11.41
N LYS A 138 14.51 -11.15 -12.15
CA LYS A 138 14.48 -10.17 -13.24
C LYS A 138 13.38 -10.43 -14.28
N SER A 139 13.07 -11.69 -14.58
CA SER A 139 12.01 -12.02 -15.54
C SER A 139 10.60 -11.79 -14.99
N VAL A 140 10.44 -11.80 -13.67
CA VAL A 140 9.18 -11.49 -12.98
C VAL A 140 9.03 -9.98 -12.84
N GLU A 141 10.11 -9.29 -12.50
CA GLU A 141 10.20 -7.83 -12.49
C GLU A 141 9.85 -7.23 -13.85
N GLU A 142 10.48 -7.67 -14.94
CA GLU A 142 10.21 -7.18 -16.30
C GLU A 142 8.72 -7.34 -16.67
N LYS A 143 8.10 -8.49 -16.32
CA LYS A 143 6.66 -8.72 -16.54
C LYS A 143 5.79 -7.78 -15.71
N LEU A 144 6.20 -7.47 -14.48
CA LEU A 144 5.49 -6.53 -13.62
C LEU A 144 5.58 -5.11 -14.19
N ILE A 145 6.78 -4.67 -14.60
CA ILE A 145 7.01 -3.37 -15.25
C ILE A 145 6.17 -3.22 -16.52
N ILE A 146 6.15 -4.24 -17.39
CA ILE A 146 5.29 -4.26 -18.59
C ILE A 146 3.81 -4.14 -18.21
N LYS A 147 3.37 -4.84 -17.16
CA LYS A 147 1.99 -4.77 -16.68
C LYS A 147 1.65 -3.37 -16.18
N LEU A 148 2.54 -2.73 -15.43
CA LEU A 148 2.38 -1.36 -14.92
C LEU A 148 2.27 -0.34 -16.06
N ALA A 149 3.17 -0.38 -17.04
CA ALA A 149 3.11 0.51 -18.21
C ALA A 149 1.77 0.39 -18.96
N LYS A 150 1.21 -0.83 -19.05
CA LYS A 150 -0.08 -1.10 -19.67
C LYS A 150 -1.28 -0.55 -18.88
N LEU A 151 -1.14 -0.25 -17.59
CA LEU A 151 -2.20 0.41 -16.81
C LEU A 151 -2.43 1.86 -17.26
N ASN A 152 -1.42 2.49 -17.89
CA ASN A 152 -1.49 3.85 -18.41
C ASN A 152 -1.89 4.92 -17.37
N LYS A 153 -1.48 4.74 -16.10
CA LYS A 153 -1.76 5.67 -15.00
C LYS A 153 -0.69 6.76 -14.92
N ASP A 154 -1.11 7.99 -14.63
CA ASP A 154 -0.20 9.15 -14.58
C ASP A 154 0.83 9.02 -13.46
N CYS A 155 0.43 8.49 -12.29
CA CYS A 155 1.32 8.27 -11.15
C CYS A 155 2.51 7.35 -11.48
N LEU A 156 2.41 6.52 -12.51
CA LEU A 156 3.48 5.61 -12.93
C LEU A 156 4.55 6.28 -13.81
N TYR A 157 4.27 7.47 -14.34
CA TYR A 157 5.20 8.16 -15.27
C TYR A 157 6.59 8.30 -14.66
N CYS A 158 6.67 8.90 -13.46
CA CYS A 158 7.96 9.20 -12.83
C CYS A 158 8.75 7.94 -12.43
N TYR A 159 8.07 6.84 -12.14
CA TYR A 159 8.74 5.59 -11.73
C TYR A 159 9.21 4.75 -12.93
N LEU A 160 8.55 4.91 -14.09
CA LEU A 160 8.85 4.15 -15.30
C LEU A 160 9.79 4.91 -16.25
N ASP A 161 9.96 6.22 -16.10
CA ASP A 161 10.90 7.06 -16.85
C ASP A 161 12.35 6.90 -16.35
N GLU A 162 12.76 5.66 -16.11
CA GLU A 162 14.11 5.28 -15.70
C GLU A 162 14.83 4.60 -16.88
N GLU A 163 16.14 4.83 -17.01
CA GLU A 163 16.92 4.37 -18.18
C GLU A 163 16.80 2.86 -18.40
N GLU A 164 16.79 2.07 -17.31
CA GLU A 164 16.69 0.61 -17.39
C GLU A 164 15.32 0.12 -17.84
N TYR A 165 14.23 0.73 -17.38
CA TYR A 165 12.88 0.35 -17.77
C TYR A 165 12.55 0.84 -19.17
N MET A 166 13.11 1.98 -19.60
CA MET A 166 12.98 2.51 -20.96
C MET A 166 13.63 1.62 -22.04
N ALA A 167 14.42 0.62 -21.66
CA ALA A 167 14.88 -0.43 -22.56
C ALA A 167 13.75 -1.41 -22.97
N ILE A 168 12.63 -1.44 -22.24
CA ILE A 168 11.44 -2.24 -22.52
C ILE A 168 10.52 -1.44 -23.44
N GLU A 169 10.16 -2.00 -24.61
CA GLU A 169 9.40 -1.28 -25.64
C GLU A 169 8.05 -0.78 -25.12
N GLU A 170 7.30 -1.57 -24.36
CA GLU A 170 6.01 -1.12 -23.82
C GLU A 170 6.11 0.03 -22.81
N VAL A 171 7.23 0.13 -22.09
CA VAL A 171 7.49 1.26 -21.18
C VAL A 171 7.79 2.51 -21.99
N LYS A 172 8.66 2.38 -23.00
CA LYS A 172 8.98 3.47 -23.92
C LYS A 172 7.73 4.03 -24.62
N GLU A 173 6.87 3.15 -25.15
CA GLU A 173 5.59 3.54 -25.75
C GLU A 173 4.66 4.27 -24.75
N PHE A 174 4.68 3.87 -23.47
CA PHE A 174 3.93 4.55 -22.41
C PHE A 174 4.49 5.96 -22.14
N ILE A 175 5.81 6.11 -21.98
CA ILE A 175 6.46 7.40 -21.71
C ILE A 175 6.30 8.37 -22.89
N GLU A 176 6.48 7.92 -24.13
CA GLU A 176 6.28 8.75 -25.33
C GLU A 176 4.84 9.27 -25.45
N ARG A 177 3.86 8.42 -25.11
CA ARG A 177 2.43 8.80 -25.08
C ARG A 177 2.17 9.85 -24.01
N LYS A 178 2.63 9.64 -22.77
CA LYS A 178 2.46 10.58 -21.66
C LYS A 178 3.12 11.92 -21.95
N ASN A 179 4.32 11.91 -22.55
CA ASN A 179 4.98 13.14 -23.01
C ASN A 179 4.14 13.89 -24.05
N THR A 180 3.48 13.19 -24.97
CA THR A 180 2.58 13.82 -25.95
C THR A 180 1.34 14.43 -25.27
N GLU A 181 0.72 13.72 -24.33
CA GLU A 181 -0.43 14.18 -23.53
C GLU A 181 -0.09 15.44 -22.73
N TYR A 182 1.05 15.46 -22.01
CA TYR A 182 1.47 16.62 -21.22
C TYR A 182 1.88 17.82 -22.07
N ASN A 183 2.46 17.61 -23.25
CA ASN A 183 2.83 18.69 -24.16
C ASN A 183 1.64 19.29 -24.92
N THR A 184 0.55 18.54 -25.10
CA THR A 184 -0.69 19.03 -25.77
C THR A 184 -1.72 19.62 -24.81
N SER A 185 -1.53 19.44 -23.49
CA SER A 185 -2.39 19.98 -22.43
C SER A 185 -1.94 21.37 -21.92
N ARG A 186 -0.93 21.99 -22.55
CA ARG A 186 -0.44 23.35 -22.28
C ARG A 186 -0.88 24.33 -23.36
#